data_AF-A0A1E5LJ13-F1
#
_entry.id   AF-A0A1E5LJ13-F1
#
_cell.length_a   1.000
_cell.length_b   1.000
_cell.length_c   1.000
_cell.angle_alpha   90.00
_cell.angle_beta   90.00
_cell.angle_gamma   90.00
#
_symmetry.space_group_name_H-M   'P 1'
#
loop_
_entity.id
_entity.type
_entity.pdbx_description
1 polymer ?
#
loop_
_entity_poly.entity_id
_entity_poly.type
_entity_poly.pdbx_seq_one_letter_code
_entity_poly.pdbx_strand_id
1 'polypeptide(L)' 'MRYETYILKGNLLSEEMNTKLKYSLNAWAEEGFSLHSITPQINEGTTEGYILILSKEENEKPEER' A
#
# COMPACT_ATOMS: atom_id res chain seq x y z
N MET A 1 -16.47 -1.23 -0.81
CA MET A 1 -15.05 -0.86 -1.07
C MET A 1 -14.27 -1.07 0.22
N ARG A 2 -13.27 -1.95 0.18
CA ARG A 2 -12.46 -2.34 1.35
C ARG A 2 -11.14 -1.60 1.34
N TYR A 3 -10.74 -1.04 2.47
CA TYR A 3 -9.44 -0.39 2.65
C TYR A 3 -8.55 -1.20 3.58
N GLU A 4 -7.27 -1.29 3.25
CA GLU A 4 -6.24 -1.93 4.07
C GLU A 4 -5.08 -0.97 4.28
N THR A 5 -4.55 -0.96 5.50
CA THR A 5 -3.45 -0.07 5.90
C THR A 5 -2.20 -0.89 6.18
N TYR A 6 -1.10 -0.52 5.56
CA TYR A 6 0.21 -1.14 5.74
C TYR A 6 1.23 -0.11 6.23
N ILE A 7 2.11 -0.53 7.12
CA ILE A 7 3.21 0.31 7.63
C ILE A 7 4.51 -0.23 7.08
N LEU A 8 5.18 0.57 6.26
CA LEU A 8 6.51 0.32 5.73
C LEU A 8 7.53 1.12 6.53
N LYS A 9 8.35 0.46 7.35
CA LYS A 9 9.43 1.12 8.09
C LYS A 9 10.66 1.29 7.21
N GLY A 10 11.28 2.46 7.27
CA GLY A 10 12.51 2.79 6.57
C GLY A 10 12.36 3.90 5.53
N ASN A 11 13.48 4.27 4.91
CA ASN A 11 13.56 5.42 4.02
C ASN A 11 13.25 5.01 2.56
N LEU A 12 12.14 5.51 1.99
CA LEU A 12 11.79 5.30 0.57
C LEU A 12 12.79 5.90 -0.42
N LEU A 13 13.70 6.78 0.01
CA LEU A 13 14.75 7.30 -0.86
C LEU A 13 15.88 6.29 -1.08
N SER A 14 15.92 5.19 -0.33
CA SER A 14 16.88 4.13 -0.62
C SER A 14 16.44 3.29 -1.82
N GLU A 15 17.40 2.92 -2.66
CA GLU A 15 17.16 2.08 -3.84
C GLU A 15 16.59 0.71 -3.46
N GLU A 16 17.06 0.15 -2.34
CA GLU A 16 16.57 -1.10 -1.78
C GLU A 16 15.08 -1.01 -1.42
N MET A 17 14.67 0.07 -0.75
CA MET A 17 13.28 0.24 -0.32
C MET A 17 12.36 0.49 -1.51
N ASN A 18 12.78 1.29 -2.50
CA ASN A 18 12.01 1.47 -3.73
C ASN A 18 11.79 0.15 -4.47
N THR A 19 12.81 -0.69 -4.52
CA THR A 19 12.71 -2.01 -5.13
C THR A 19 11.68 -2.88 -4.38
N LYS A 20 11.77 -2.95 -3.05
CA LYS A 20 10.81 -3.70 -2.21
C LYS A 20 9.38 -3.18 -2.40
N LEU A 21 9.18 -1.86 -2.35
CA LEU A 21 7.88 -1.24 -2.54
C LEU A 21 7.29 -1.60 -3.90
N LYS A 22 8.09 -1.53 -4.97
CA LYS A 22 7.64 -1.89 -6.32
C LYS A 22 7.15 -3.33 -6.41
N TYR A 23 7.90 -4.27 -5.83
CA TYR A 23 7.49 -5.68 -5.80
C TYR A 23 6.20 -5.89 -5.00
N SER A 24 6.07 -5.26 -3.83
CA SER A 24 4.86 -5.36 -3.02
C SER A 24 3.64 -4.76 -3.71
N LEU A 25 3.77 -3.59 -4.32
CA LEU A 25 2.68 -2.94 -5.06
C LEU A 25 2.19 -3.80 -6.24
N ASN A 26 3.11 -4.42 -6.97
CA ASN A 26 2.75 -5.32 -8.07
C ASN A 26 2.01 -6.57 -7.56
N ALA A 27 2.51 -7.21 -6.49
CA ALA A 27 1.84 -8.36 -5.89
C ALA A 27 0.42 -8.03 -5.41
N TRP A 28 0.23 -6.88 -4.75
CA TRP A 28 -1.09 -6.44 -4.32
C TRP A 28 -2.00 -6.08 -5.49
N ALA A 29 -1.46 -5.52 -6.57
CA ALA A 29 -2.21 -5.26 -7.79
C ALA A 29 -2.71 -6.55 -8.46
N GLU A 30 -1.90 -7.62 -8.47
CA GLU A 30 -2.32 -8.95 -8.92
C GLU A 30 -3.46 -9.53 -8.05
N GLU A 31 -3.49 -9.19 -6.77
CA GLU A 31 -4.59 -9.54 -5.87
C GLU A 31 -5.82 -8.62 -5.99
N GLY A 32 -5.79 -7.62 -6.88
CA GLY A 32 -6.90 -6.70 -7.14
C GLY A 32 -6.96 -5.50 -6.19
N PHE A 33 -5.90 -5.22 -5.44
CA PHE A 33 -5.78 -3.97 -4.70
C PHE A 33 -5.26 -2.84 -5.60
N SER A 34 -5.64 -1.61 -5.27
CA SER A 34 -5.13 -0.38 -5.86
C SER A 34 -4.52 0.48 -4.76
N LEU A 35 -3.39 1.11 -5.03
CA LEU A 35 -2.80 2.08 -4.11
C LEU A 35 -3.68 3.33 -4.06
N HIS A 36 -4.23 3.63 -2.90
CA HIS A 36 -5.07 4.80 -2.66
C HIS A 36 -4.24 5.99 -2.20
N SER A 37 -3.36 5.80 -1.22
CA SER A 37 -2.48 6.85 -0.74
C SER A 37 -1.21 6.31 -0.09
N ILE A 38 -0.16 7.14 -0.08
CA ILE A 38 1.06 6.93 0.67
C ILE A 38 1.38 8.18 1.48
N THR A 39 1.65 8.03 2.78
CA THR A 39 1.88 9.15 3.69
C THR A 39 3.13 8.88 4.52
N PRO A 40 4.11 9.80 4.57
CA PRO A 40 5.27 9.63 5.43
C PRO A 40 4.86 9.63 6.90
N GLN A 41 5.44 8.71 7.66
CA GLN A 41 5.39 8.73 9.11
C GLN A 41 6.55 9.58 9.62
N ILE A 42 6.24 10.77 10.09
CA ILE A 42 7.22 11.74 10.60
C ILE A 42 7.33 11.59 12.11
N ASN A 43 8.54 11.39 12.61
CA ASN A 43 8.88 11.42 14.02
C ASN A 43 10.08 12.35 14.24
N GLU A 44 9.93 13.32 15.15
CA GLU A 44 10.97 14.31 15.48
C GLU A 44 11.62 15.00 14.25
N GLY A 45 10.84 15.24 13.18
CA GLY A 45 11.32 15.86 11.95
C GLY A 45 12.05 14.92 10.99
N THR A 46 12.08 13.62 11.28
CA THR A 46 12.64 12.57 10.42
C THR A 46 11.55 11.63 9.92
N THR A 47 11.71 11.10 8.70
CA THR A 47 10.78 10.09 8.16
C THR A 47 11.22 8.71 8.61
N GLU A 48 10.46 8.08 9.50
CA GLU A 48 10.75 6.73 10.00
C GLU A 48 10.16 5.62 9.11
N GLY A 49 9.23 5.98 8.23
CA GLY A 49 8.52 5.05 7.39
C GLY A 49 7.37 5.71 6.65
N TYR A 50 6.49 4.88 6.12
CA TYR A 50 5.36 5.29 5.31
C TYR A 50 4.15 4.43 5.65
N ILE A 51 3.00 5.08 5.71
CA ILE A 51 1.69 4.44 5.79
C ILE A 51 1.16 4.35 4.37
N LEU A 52 0.82 3.14 3.95
CA LEU A 52 0.19 2.86 2.67
C LEU A 52 -1.25 2.49 2.90
N ILE A 53 -2.15 3.10 2.16
CA ILE A 53 -3.56 2.76 2.12
C ILE A 53 -3.83 2.12 0.77
N LEU A 54 -4.25 0.86 0.78
CA LEU A 54 -4.68 0.13 -0.39
C LEU A 54 -6.21 0.02 -0.37
N SER A 55 -6.84 0.08 -1.52
CA SER A 55 -8.28 -0.13 -1.70
C SER A 55 -8.54 -1.29 -2.63
N LYS A 56 -9.52 -2.12 -2.32
CA LYS A 56 -10.02 -3.18 -3.20
C LYS A 56 -11.53 -3.02 -3.37
N GLU A 57 -11.97 -3.06 -4.62
CA GLU A 57 -13.40 -3.15 -4.90
C GLU A 57 -13.87 -4.56 -4.50
N GLU A 58 -14.90 -4.60 -3.67
CA GLU A 58 -15.57 -5.86 -3.37
C GLU A 58 -16.53 -6.09 -4.53
N ASN A 59 -16.20 -7.05 -5.40
CA ASN A 59 -17.19 -7.53 -6.36
C ASN A 59 -18.37 -8.07 -5.55
N GLU A 60 -19.51 -7.39 -5.64
CA GLU A 60 -20.78 -7.98 -5.21
C GLU A 60 -20.87 -9.34 -5.91
N LYS A 61 -21.01 -10.41 -5.13
CA LYS A 61 -21.24 -11.74 -5.71
C LYS A 61 -22.38 -11.60 -6.72
N PRO A 62 -22.27 -12.14 -7.94
CA PRO A 62 -23.41 -12.13 -8.85
C PRO A 62 -24.56 -12.82 -8.13
N GLU A 63 -25.68 -12.10 -7.93
CA GLU A 63 -26.93 -12.72 -7.48
C GLU A 63 -27.23 -13.84 -8.47
N GLU A 64 -27.13 -15.09 -8.02
CA GLU A 64 -27.60 -16.25 -8.77
C GLU A 64 -29.09 -16.03 -9.06
N ARG A 65 -29.42 -15.68 -10.30
CA ARG A 65 -30.79 -15.64 -10.82
C ARG A 65 -31.21 -16.99 -11.34
#